data_AF-A0A2I0I2S2-F1
#
_entry.id   AF-A0A2I0I2S2-F1
#
_cell.length_a   1.000
_cell.length_b   1.000
_cell.length_c   1.000
_cell.angle_alpha   90.00
_cell.angle_beta   90.00
_cell.angle_gamma   90.00
#
_symmetry.space_group_name_H-M   'P 1'
#
loop_
_entity.id
_entity.type
_entity.pdbx_description
1 polymer ?
#
loop_
_entity_poly.entity_id
_entity_poly.type
_entity_poly.pdbx_seq_one_letter_code
_entity_poly.pdbx_strand_id
1 'polypeptide(L)'
;MYGFKHDLTNLPPMPSDGGTWSVMQSWALPTKSFLEFTMFSRMFVDALDAQMYNEHHRTGHCYLSFSKDKHCYSRVLELLVNVWAYHSARRMVSVDPQSGLMQEQHRLQKRKGQMWIKWFSYATLKSMDEDYAEEFDSDSPKRRWLWPSTGEVFWQGVLERERSQRHKQKERRKQQSREKIERIKRRQRQKALGKYIKPPPEEMENSNSTRIL
;
A
#
# COMPACT_ATOMS: atom_id res chain seq x y z
N MET A 1 17.49 -4.58 -10.78
CA MET A 1 16.12 -4.57 -11.33
C MET A 1 16.16 -4.40 -12.84
N TYR A 2 15.40 -5.22 -13.57
CA TYR A 2 15.21 -5.24 -15.04
C TYR A 2 16.43 -5.24 -15.99
N GLY A 3 17.66 -5.37 -15.50
CA GLY A 3 18.83 -5.60 -16.38
C GLY A 3 19.04 -4.48 -17.42
N PHE A 4 18.60 -3.26 -17.13
CA PHE A 4 18.81 -2.11 -18.00
C PHE A 4 20.32 -1.82 -18.08
N LYS A 5 20.87 -1.87 -19.29
CA LYS A 5 22.26 -1.46 -19.55
C LYS A 5 22.40 0.02 -19.19
N HIS A 6 23.55 0.39 -18.63
CA HIS A 6 23.79 1.74 -18.11
C HIS A 6 23.83 2.84 -19.19
N ASP A 7 23.83 2.47 -20.48
CA ASP A 7 23.92 3.39 -21.62
C ASP A 7 22.64 3.44 -22.49
N LEU A 8 21.46 3.24 -21.90
CA LEU A 8 20.21 3.31 -22.66
C LEU A 8 19.78 4.77 -22.86
N THR A 9 20.03 5.27 -24.07
CA THR A 9 19.58 6.60 -24.51
C THR A 9 18.07 6.65 -24.82
N ASN A 10 17.41 5.50 -24.93
CA ASN A 10 15.97 5.38 -25.17
C ASN A 10 15.42 4.08 -24.56
N LEU A 11 14.14 4.08 -24.19
CA LEU A 11 13.44 2.84 -23.83
C LEU A 11 13.30 1.91 -25.05
N PRO A 12 13.34 0.58 -24.85
CA PRO A 12 13.16 -0.37 -25.94
C PRO A 12 11.80 -0.15 -26.61
N PRO A 13 11.75 -0.10 -27.96
CA PRO A 13 10.49 0.10 -28.67
C PRO A 13 9.57 -1.09 -28.45
N MET A 14 8.26 -0.84 -28.54
CA MET A 14 7.28 -1.91 -28.43
C MET A 14 7.40 -2.90 -29.61
N PRO A 15 7.19 -4.21 -29.39
CA PRO A 15 7.31 -5.22 -30.45
C PRO A 15 6.45 -4.90 -31.68
N SER A 16 7.02 -5.11 -32.86
CA SER A 16 6.36 -4.94 -34.15
C SER A 16 5.65 -6.22 -34.60
N ASP A 17 4.61 -6.63 -33.88
CA ASP A 17 3.81 -7.82 -34.21
C ASP A 17 2.52 -7.51 -35.01
N GLY A 18 2.40 -6.26 -35.49
CA GLY A 18 1.32 -5.77 -36.35
C GLY A 18 0.03 -5.38 -35.63
N GLY A 19 0.01 -5.33 -34.30
CA GLY A 19 -1.12 -4.85 -33.51
C GLY A 19 -1.11 -3.33 -33.24
N THR A 20 -2.23 -2.82 -32.74
CA THR A 20 -2.38 -1.40 -32.35
C THR A 20 -2.09 -1.18 -30.87
N TRP A 21 -1.29 -0.16 -30.58
CA TRP A 21 -0.88 0.26 -29.23
C TRP A 21 -1.70 1.43 -28.68
N SER A 22 -1.61 1.64 -27.36
CA SER A 22 -2.42 2.59 -26.58
C SER A 22 -2.18 4.09 -26.74
N VAL A 23 -1.57 4.53 -27.85
CA VAL A 23 -1.06 5.91 -27.98
C VAL A 23 -2.15 6.98 -27.79
N MET A 24 -3.40 6.71 -28.17
CA MET A 24 -4.52 7.67 -28.00
C MET A 24 -5.87 7.01 -27.66
N GLN A 25 -5.88 5.78 -27.14
CA GLN A 25 -7.10 5.03 -26.88
C GLN A 25 -7.41 4.94 -25.39
N SER A 26 -8.70 4.89 -25.03
CA SER A 26 -9.15 4.65 -23.65
C SER A 26 -9.13 3.16 -23.31
N TRP A 27 -8.76 2.82 -22.07
CA TRP A 27 -8.64 1.44 -21.61
C TRP A 27 -9.69 1.13 -20.56
N ALA A 28 -10.37 -0.01 -20.74
CA ALA A 28 -11.22 -0.60 -19.73
C ALA A 28 -10.52 -1.80 -19.10
N LEU A 29 -10.45 -1.83 -17.77
CA LEU A 29 -9.78 -2.88 -17.00
C LEU A 29 -10.75 -3.41 -15.93
N PRO A 30 -10.85 -4.73 -15.74
CA PRO A 30 -11.47 -5.27 -14.53
C PRO A 30 -10.75 -4.74 -13.28
N THR A 31 -11.46 -4.57 -12.17
CA THR A 31 -10.90 -3.99 -10.93
C THR A 31 -9.62 -4.69 -10.46
N LYS A 32 -9.55 -6.02 -10.54
CA LYS A 32 -8.35 -6.77 -10.18
C LYS A 32 -7.15 -6.41 -11.06
N SER A 33 -7.37 -6.34 -12.38
CA SER A 33 -6.37 -5.93 -13.36
C SER A 33 -5.92 -4.49 -13.14
N PHE A 34 -6.85 -3.59 -12.78
CA PHE A 34 -6.52 -2.21 -12.45
C PHE A 34 -5.59 -2.10 -11.23
N LEU A 35 -5.87 -2.83 -10.15
CA LEU A 35 -5.00 -2.83 -8.97
C LEU A 35 -3.58 -3.32 -9.30
N GLU A 36 -3.46 -4.40 -10.08
CA GLU A 36 -2.17 -4.90 -10.55
C GLU A 36 -1.44 -3.87 -11.41
N PHE A 37 -2.15 -3.18 -12.29
CA PHE A 37 -1.61 -2.10 -13.11
C PHE A 37 -1.12 -0.93 -12.25
N THR A 38 -1.85 -0.54 -11.21
CA THR A 38 -1.45 0.55 -10.30
C THR A 38 -0.20 0.19 -9.51
N MET A 39 -0.12 -1.02 -8.94
CA MET A 39 1.09 -1.51 -8.25
C MET A 39 2.31 -1.44 -9.17
N PHE A 40 2.19 -2.03 -10.37
CA PHE A 40 3.23 -1.97 -11.39
C PHE A 40 3.62 -0.53 -11.74
N SER A 41 2.64 0.32 -12.02
CA SER A 41 2.86 1.68 -12.53
C SER A 41 3.65 2.52 -11.54
N ARG A 42 3.31 2.42 -10.25
CA ARG A 42 4.03 3.15 -9.21
C ARG A 42 5.49 2.71 -9.16
N MET A 43 5.77 1.40 -9.20
CA MET A 43 7.15 0.89 -9.07
C MET A 43 7.98 1.27 -10.28
N PHE A 44 7.37 1.19 -11.46
CA PHE A 44 8.03 1.52 -12.71
C PHE A 44 8.35 3.01 -12.82
N VAL A 45 7.41 3.90 -12.45
CA VAL A 45 7.64 5.34 -12.45
C VAL A 45 8.73 5.73 -11.46
N ASP A 46 8.70 5.16 -10.26
CA ASP A 46 9.72 5.42 -9.24
C ASP A 46 11.12 4.99 -9.71
N ALA A 47 11.23 3.78 -10.29
CA ALA A 47 12.47 3.30 -10.87
C ALA A 47 12.98 4.16 -12.04
N LEU A 48 12.07 4.67 -12.89
CA LEU A 48 12.43 5.57 -13.98
C LEU A 48 12.91 6.93 -13.47
N ASP A 49 12.21 7.53 -12.51
CA ASP A 49 12.60 8.82 -11.92
C ASP A 49 13.96 8.69 -11.22
N ALA A 50 14.18 7.62 -10.45
CA ALA A 50 15.45 7.35 -9.77
C ALA A 50 16.65 7.24 -10.74
N GLN A 51 16.44 6.71 -11.95
CA GLN A 51 17.50 6.55 -12.95
C GLN A 51 17.70 7.80 -13.81
N MET A 52 16.61 8.43 -14.26
CA MET A 52 16.65 9.39 -15.36
C MET A 52 16.51 10.85 -14.92
N TYR A 53 16.04 11.10 -13.70
CA TYR A 53 15.69 12.45 -13.25
C TYR A 53 16.87 13.43 -13.31
N ASN A 54 18.04 13.04 -12.80
CA ASN A 54 19.18 13.96 -12.68
C ASN A 54 19.71 14.40 -14.06
N GLU A 55 19.84 13.47 -15.00
CA GLU A 55 20.29 13.78 -16.36
C GLU A 55 19.23 14.58 -17.13
N HIS A 56 17.96 14.18 -17.02
CA HIS A 56 16.84 14.92 -17.60
C HIS A 56 16.81 16.37 -17.09
N HIS A 57 16.93 16.57 -15.78
CA HIS A 57 16.88 17.89 -15.16
C HIS A 57 18.08 18.76 -15.55
N ARG A 58 19.27 18.18 -15.67
CA ARG A 58 20.50 18.90 -16.03
C ARG A 58 20.58 19.27 -17.51
N THR A 59 20.17 18.36 -18.40
CA THR A 59 20.37 18.50 -19.85
C THR A 59 19.11 18.93 -20.60
N GLY A 60 17.93 18.78 -19.98
CA GLY A 60 16.64 18.89 -20.65
C GLY A 60 16.34 17.72 -21.60
N HIS A 61 17.18 16.68 -21.66
CA HIS A 61 16.96 15.53 -22.53
C HIS A 61 15.85 14.63 -21.96
N CYS A 62 14.89 14.24 -22.80
CA CYS A 62 13.80 13.36 -22.39
C CYS A 62 13.90 11.99 -23.06
N TYR A 63 14.09 10.95 -22.25
CA TYR A 63 14.18 9.55 -22.71
C TYR A 63 12.87 8.93 -23.18
N LEU A 64 11.73 9.56 -22.85
CA LEU A 64 10.39 9.06 -23.17
C LEU A 64 9.77 9.77 -24.38
N SER A 65 10.35 10.91 -24.77
CA SER A 65 9.86 11.72 -25.87
C SER A 65 10.71 11.48 -27.12
N PHE A 66 10.04 11.28 -28.27
CA PHE A 66 10.72 11.24 -29.57
C PHE A 66 11.16 12.64 -30.04
N SER A 67 10.52 13.69 -29.54
CA SER A 67 10.81 15.09 -29.83
C SER A 67 11.39 15.80 -28.60
N LYS A 68 12.12 16.91 -28.79
CA LYS A 68 12.49 17.83 -27.70
C LYS A 68 11.26 18.60 -27.26
N ASP A 69 10.35 17.92 -26.56
CA ASP A 69 9.09 18.50 -26.09
C ASP A 69 9.20 19.02 -24.66
N LYS A 70 8.34 19.96 -24.28
CA LYS A 70 8.30 20.53 -22.93
C LYS A 70 7.75 19.54 -21.89
N HIS A 71 7.03 18.51 -22.33
CA HIS A 71 6.38 17.53 -21.48
C HIS A 71 7.05 16.16 -21.60
N CYS A 72 8.13 15.95 -20.85
CA CYS A 72 8.88 14.71 -20.94
C CYS A 72 8.04 13.47 -20.58
N TYR A 73 7.11 13.62 -19.66
CA TYR A 73 6.30 12.51 -19.17
C TYR A 73 4.99 12.28 -19.93
N SER A 74 4.76 12.97 -21.06
CA SER A 74 3.52 12.85 -21.85
C SER A 74 3.23 11.41 -22.32
N ARG A 75 4.28 10.60 -22.53
CA ARG A 75 4.20 9.20 -22.98
C ARG A 75 4.31 8.15 -21.89
N VAL A 76 4.43 8.55 -20.62
CA VAL A 76 4.56 7.61 -19.50
C VAL A 76 3.36 6.67 -19.43
N LEU A 77 2.15 7.21 -19.52
CA LEU A 77 0.93 6.41 -19.44
C LEU A 77 0.81 5.43 -20.60
N GLU A 78 1.15 5.85 -21.82
CA GLU A 78 1.19 4.99 -23.00
C GLU A 78 2.12 3.79 -22.76
N LEU A 79 3.35 4.07 -22.32
CA LEU A 79 4.36 3.04 -22.05
C LEU A 79 3.93 2.09 -20.94
N LEU A 80 3.44 2.63 -19.81
CA LEU A 80 2.99 1.85 -18.67
C LEU A 80 1.90 0.86 -19.07
N VAL A 81 0.85 1.35 -19.74
CA VAL A 81 -0.29 0.51 -20.13
C VAL A 81 0.16 -0.55 -21.15
N ASN A 82 0.95 -0.16 -22.15
CA ASN A 82 1.38 -1.10 -23.20
C ASN A 82 2.34 -2.18 -22.67
N VAL A 83 3.34 -1.79 -21.87
CA VAL A 83 4.28 -2.73 -21.25
C VAL A 83 3.52 -3.70 -20.33
N TRP A 84 2.66 -3.16 -19.46
CA TRP A 84 1.89 -3.99 -18.54
C TRP A 84 0.95 -4.94 -19.29
N ALA A 85 0.19 -4.44 -20.27
CA ALA A 85 -0.76 -5.26 -21.02
C ALA A 85 -0.08 -6.35 -21.86
N TYR A 86 1.06 -6.01 -22.47
CA TYR A 86 1.83 -6.95 -23.28
C TYR A 86 2.46 -8.05 -22.43
N HIS A 87 3.15 -7.70 -21.34
CA HIS A 87 3.95 -8.66 -20.58
C HIS A 87 3.17 -9.45 -19.51
N SER A 88 1.97 -9.00 -19.13
CA SER A 88 1.14 -9.68 -18.13
C SER A 88 0.30 -10.86 -18.67
N ALA A 89 0.47 -11.23 -19.95
CA ALA A 89 -0.30 -12.28 -20.62
C ALA A 89 -1.83 -12.10 -20.59
N ARG A 90 -2.28 -10.85 -20.49
CA ARG A 90 -3.71 -10.48 -20.57
C ARG A 90 -4.13 -10.32 -22.02
N ARG A 91 -5.38 -10.67 -22.33
CA ARG A 91 -5.97 -10.39 -23.64
C ARG A 91 -6.13 -8.88 -23.81
N MET A 92 -5.67 -8.38 -24.94
CA MET A 92 -5.80 -6.97 -25.32
C MET A 92 -6.88 -6.90 -26.39
N VAL A 93 -7.93 -6.12 -26.15
CA VAL A 93 -9.05 -6.00 -27.08
C VAL A 93 -9.28 -4.53 -27.34
N SER A 94 -9.18 -4.14 -28.61
CA SER A 94 -9.57 -2.82 -29.08
C SER A 94 -11.07 -2.83 -29.31
N VAL A 95 -11.76 -1.79 -28.85
CA VAL A 95 -13.18 -1.58 -29.09
C VAL A 95 -13.32 -0.31 -29.91
N ASP A 96 -13.95 -0.41 -31.08
CA ASP A 96 -14.31 0.77 -31.86
C ASP A 96 -15.47 1.50 -31.16
N PRO A 97 -15.30 2.76 -30.72
CA PRO A 97 -16.36 3.50 -30.03
C PRO A 97 -17.58 3.81 -30.91
N GLN A 98 -17.42 3.82 -32.25
CA GLN A 98 -18.54 4.13 -33.15
C GLN A 98 -19.36 2.89 -33.50
N SER A 99 -18.70 1.80 -33.90
CA SER A 99 -19.39 0.56 -34.29
C SER A 99 -19.60 -0.44 -33.15
N GLY A 100 -18.86 -0.30 -32.03
CA GLY A 100 -18.82 -1.27 -30.95
C GLY A 100 -18.05 -2.55 -31.29
N LEU A 101 -17.41 -2.63 -32.47
CA LEU A 101 -16.67 -3.82 -32.88
C LEU A 101 -15.46 -4.05 -31.97
N MET A 102 -15.34 -5.29 -31.49
CA MET A 102 -14.26 -5.71 -30.61
C MET A 102 -13.25 -6.56 -31.38
N GLN A 103 -11.99 -6.15 -31.40
CA GLN A 103 -10.90 -6.87 -32.07
C GLN A 103 -9.75 -7.15 -31.11
N GLU A 104 -9.35 -8.43 -31.01
CA GLU A 104 -8.18 -8.80 -30.22
C GLU A 104 -6.89 -8.30 -30.89
N GLN A 105 -6.15 -7.48 -30.16
CA GLN A 105 -4.82 -6.98 -30.51
C GLN A 105 -3.75 -7.84 -29.84
N HIS A 106 -2.58 -7.97 -30.46
CA HIS A 106 -1.43 -8.68 -29.89
C HIS A 106 -1.80 -10.08 -29.34
N ARG A 107 -2.29 -10.97 -30.23
CA ARG A 107 -2.79 -12.31 -29.84
C ARG A 107 -1.79 -13.04 -28.93
N LEU A 108 -2.30 -13.66 -27.87
CA LEU A 108 -1.47 -14.33 -26.85
C LEU A 108 -0.50 -15.36 -27.43
N GLN A 109 -0.92 -16.09 -28.47
CA GLN A 109 -0.06 -17.11 -29.11
C GLN A 109 1.20 -16.51 -29.73
N LYS A 110 1.12 -15.30 -30.30
CA LYS A 110 2.28 -14.60 -30.89
C LYS A 110 3.23 -14.05 -29.81
N ARG A 111 2.72 -13.78 -28.61
CA ARG A 111 3.51 -13.23 -27.48
C ARG A 111 4.19 -14.32 -26.64
N LYS A 112 3.87 -15.59 -26.85
CA LYS A 112 4.40 -16.70 -26.05
C LYS A 112 5.93 -16.70 -26.11
N GLY A 113 6.59 -16.70 -24.95
CA GLY A 113 8.06 -16.66 -24.82
C GLY A 113 8.67 -15.25 -24.80
N GLN A 114 7.93 -14.21 -25.20
CA GLN A 114 8.38 -12.81 -25.17
C GLN A 114 7.85 -12.05 -23.93
N MET A 115 6.81 -12.59 -23.30
CA MET A 115 6.17 -12.00 -22.12
C MET A 115 6.97 -12.24 -20.84
N TRP A 116 6.86 -11.31 -19.90
CA TRP A 116 7.54 -11.35 -18.60
C TRP A 116 6.60 -11.74 -17.46
N ILE A 117 5.79 -12.77 -17.68
CA ILE A 117 4.64 -13.14 -16.82
C ILE A 117 5.02 -13.27 -15.34
N LYS A 118 6.20 -13.83 -15.05
CA LYS A 118 6.70 -14.00 -13.66
C LYS A 118 6.74 -12.67 -12.90
N TRP A 119 7.17 -11.60 -13.56
CA TRP A 119 7.32 -10.26 -12.97
C TRP A 119 5.99 -9.52 -12.81
N PHE A 120 4.99 -9.90 -13.62
CA PHE A 120 3.64 -9.34 -13.57
C PHE A 120 2.64 -10.23 -12.83
N SER A 121 3.14 -11.22 -12.07
CA SER A 121 2.27 -12.03 -11.22
C SER A 121 1.78 -11.18 -10.04
N TYR A 122 0.50 -11.33 -9.66
CA TYR A 122 -0.07 -10.55 -8.55
C TYR A 122 0.74 -10.69 -7.26
N ALA A 123 1.18 -11.90 -6.92
CA ALA A 123 1.96 -12.15 -5.71
C ALA A 123 3.32 -11.41 -5.75
N THR A 124 3.99 -11.41 -6.91
CA THR A 124 5.26 -10.70 -7.09
C THR A 124 5.06 -9.19 -7.03
N LEU A 125 4.09 -8.66 -7.78
CA LEU A 125 3.79 -7.23 -7.77
C LEU A 125 3.42 -6.75 -6.37
N LYS A 126 2.58 -7.51 -5.66
CA LYS A 126 2.17 -7.19 -4.30
C LYS A 126 3.34 -7.22 -3.32
N SER A 127 4.17 -8.27 -3.35
CA SER A 127 5.34 -8.35 -2.47
C SER A 127 6.28 -7.16 -2.69
N MET A 128 6.57 -6.83 -3.95
CA MET A 128 7.42 -5.68 -4.26
C MET A 128 6.80 -4.35 -3.82
N ASP A 129 5.48 -4.19 -3.97
CA ASP A 129 4.72 -3.01 -3.54
C ASP A 129 4.76 -2.84 -2.01
N GLU A 130 4.65 -3.96 -1.27
CA GLU A 130 4.75 -4.00 0.20
C GLU A 130 6.18 -3.73 0.69
N ASP A 131 7.19 -4.37 0.09
CA ASP A 131 8.61 -4.16 0.43
C ASP A 131 9.01 -2.68 0.25
N TYR A 132 8.56 -2.04 -0.83
CA TYR A 132 8.80 -0.61 -1.09
C TYR A 132 8.11 0.30 -0.07
N ALA A 133 6.92 -0.08 0.40
CA ALA A 133 6.23 0.67 1.43
C ALA A 133 6.95 0.55 2.80
N GLU A 134 7.44 -0.64 3.14
CA GLU A 134 8.18 -0.89 4.39
C GLU A 134 9.54 -0.14 4.43
N GLU A 135 10.25 -0.07 3.30
CA GLU A 135 11.50 0.69 3.21
C GLU A 135 11.27 2.19 3.47
N PHE A 136 10.17 2.75 2.95
CA PHE A 136 9.81 4.14 3.17
C PHE A 136 9.48 4.44 4.64
N ASP A 137 8.74 3.56 5.30
CA ASP A 137 8.33 3.74 6.70
C ASP A 137 9.50 3.59 7.69
N SER A 138 10.49 2.75 7.35
CA SER A 138 11.64 2.45 8.22
C SER A 138 12.69 3.56 8.22
N ASP A 139 12.98 4.16 7.06
CA ASP A 139 13.92 5.28 6.95
C ASP A 139 13.51 6.18 5.77
N SER A 140 13.19 7.45 6.02
CA SER A 140 12.85 8.37 4.94
C SER A 140 14.03 8.45 3.95
N PRO A 141 13.83 8.11 2.67
CA PRO A 141 14.96 7.92 1.77
C PRO A 141 15.72 9.23 1.54
N LYS A 142 17.06 9.18 1.62
CA LYS A 142 17.95 10.30 1.22
C LYS A 142 17.91 10.57 -0.29
N ARG A 143 17.36 9.64 -1.07
CA ARG A 143 17.16 9.74 -2.53
C ARG A 143 15.72 10.13 -2.83
N ARG A 144 15.54 10.77 -3.98
CA ARG A 144 14.25 11.13 -4.53
C ARG A 144 13.43 9.86 -4.77
N TRP A 145 12.24 9.82 -4.20
CA TRP A 145 11.33 8.67 -4.17
C TRP A 145 9.90 9.21 -4.27
N LEU A 146 9.10 8.69 -5.20
CA LEU A 146 7.76 9.20 -5.55
C LEU A 146 6.60 8.41 -4.90
N TRP A 147 6.92 7.36 -4.15
CA TRP A 147 5.93 6.51 -3.47
C TRP A 147 5.28 7.15 -2.24
N PRO A 148 3.98 6.91 -1.99
CA PRO A 148 3.31 7.32 -0.75
C PRO A 148 3.56 6.35 0.42
N SER A 149 3.60 6.87 1.65
CA SER A 149 3.88 6.10 2.88
C SER A 149 2.98 4.89 3.10
N THR A 150 1.71 4.98 2.74
CA THR A 150 0.77 3.89 3.03
C THR A 150 0.85 2.73 2.05
N GLY A 151 1.46 2.87 0.87
CA GLY A 151 1.45 1.84 -0.19
C GLY A 151 0.04 1.45 -0.70
N GLU A 152 -1.02 1.91 -0.06
CA GLU A 152 -2.40 1.53 -0.34
C GLU A 152 -2.91 2.20 -1.61
N VAL A 153 -3.37 1.37 -2.57
CA VAL A 153 -4.19 1.86 -3.67
C VAL A 153 -5.57 2.20 -3.11
N PHE A 154 -5.89 3.49 -3.07
CA PHE A 154 -7.21 3.95 -2.63
C PHE A 154 -8.29 3.36 -3.53
N TRP A 155 -9.10 2.45 -2.98
CA TRP A 155 -10.29 1.91 -3.62
C TRP A 155 -11.48 2.05 -2.68
N GLN A 156 -12.56 2.66 -3.17
CA GLN A 156 -13.70 3.06 -2.35
C GLN A 156 -14.30 1.88 -1.55
N GLY A 157 -14.45 0.70 -2.15
CA GLY A 157 -15.03 -0.44 -1.44
C GLY A 157 -14.09 -1.08 -0.38
N VAL A 158 -12.77 -0.84 -0.43
CA VAL A 158 -11.83 -1.27 0.63
C VAL A 158 -12.03 -0.36 1.83
N LEU A 159 -12.12 0.96 1.62
CA LEU A 159 -12.42 1.92 2.68
C LEU A 159 -13.77 1.62 3.36
N GLU A 160 -14.80 1.28 2.58
CA GLU A 160 -16.11 0.91 3.11
C GLU A 160 -16.06 -0.40 3.92
N ARG A 161 -15.31 -1.40 3.43
CA ARG A 161 -15.08 -2.68 4.13
C ARG A 161 -14.36 -2.47 5.44
N GLU A 162 -13.31 -1.65 5.47
CA GLU A 162 -12.57 -1.33 6.69
C GLU A 162 -13.41 -0.54 7.69
N ARG A 163 -14.16 0.48 7.23
CA ARG A 163 -15.10 1.21 8.09
C ARG A 163 -16.10 0.26 8.74
N SER A 164 -16.63 -0.69 7.97
CA SER A 164 -17.53 -1.72 8.47
C SER A 164 -16.87 -2.63 9.51
N GLN A 165 -15.61 -3.04 9.31
CA GLN A 165 -14.85 -3.82 10.28
C GLN A 165 -14.57 -3.06 11.58
N ARG A 166 -14.14 -1.79 11.49
CA ARG A 166 -13.93 -0.92 12.65
C ARG A 166 -15.23 -0.71 13.43
N HIS A 167 -16.36 -0.56 12.74
CA HIS A 167 -17.68 -0.45 13.38
C HIS A 167 -18.04 -1.75 14.13
N LYS A 168 -17.90 -2.92 13.50
CA LYS A 168 -18.11 -4.22 14.16
C LYS A 168 -17.24 -4.40 15.40
N GLN A 169 -15.98 -3.99 15.34
CA GLN A 169 -15.06 -4.08 16.48
C GLN A 169 -15.44 -3.13 17.61
N LYS A 170 -15.89 -1.91 17.31
CA LYS A 170 -16.41 -0.96 18.30
C LYS A 170 -17.65 -1.49 19.02
N GLU A 171 -18.60 -2.05 18.27
CA GLU A 171 -19.81 -2.65 18.86
C GLU A 171 -19.48 -3.85 19.76
N ARG A 172 -18.54 -4.71 19.34
CA ARG A 172 -18.05 -5.82 20.18
C ARG A 172 -17.42 -5.33 21.48
N ARG A 173 -16.61 -4.27 21.45
CA ARG A 173 -16.01 -3.66 22.65
C ARG A 173 -17.06 -3.07 23.59
N LYS A 174 -18.10 -2.40 23.05
CA LYS A 174 -19.22 -1.88 23.84
C LYS A 174 -19.98 -3.01 24.53
N GLN A 175 -20.26 -4.08 23.82
CA GLN A 175 -20.96 -5.25 24.37
C GLN A 175 -20.18 -5.88 25.53
N GLN A 176 -18.88 -6.12 25.34
CA GLN A 176 -18.00 -6.66 26.38
C GLN A 176 -17.92 -5.75 27.62
N SER A 177 -17.91 -4.43 27.43
CA SER A 177 -17.92 -3.47 28.53
C SER A 177 -19.22 -3.54 29.34
N ARG A 178 -20.38 -3.61 28.66
CA ARG A 178 -21.70 -3.75 29.29
C ARG A 178 -21.78 -5.05 30.11
N GLU A 179 -21.36 -6.16 29.53
CA GLU A 179 -21.31 -7.47 30.20
C GLU A 179 -20.39 -7.45 31.43
N LYS A 180 -19.23 -6.80 31.35
CA LYS A 180 -18.31 -6.64 32.47
C LYS A 180 -18.95 -5.85 33.63
N ILE A 181 -19.64 -4.75 33.32
CA ILE A 181 -20.33 -3.93 34.32
C ILE A 181 -21.46 -4.73 34.97
N GLU A 182 -22.27 -5.44 34.18
CA GLU A 182 -23.33 -6.29 34.73
C GLU A 182 -22.78 -7.37 35.65
N ARG A 183 -21.68 -8.03 35.26
CA ARG A 183 -21.02 -9.03 36.11
C ARG A 183 -20.57 -8.44 37.45
N ILE A 184 -20.03 -7.22 37.46
CA ILE A 184 -19.63 -6.52 38.70
C ILE A 184 -20.85 -6.17 39.55
N LYS A 185 -21.95 -5.70 38.94
CA LYS A 185 -23.19 -5.38 39.66
C LYS A 185 -23.83 -6.61 40.31
N ARG A 186 -23.76 -7.77 39.64
CA ARG A 186 -24.32 -9.04 40.16
C ARG A 186 -23.41 -9.72 41.19
N ARG A 187 -22.16 -9.27 41.39
CA ARG A 187 -21.27 -9.83 42.43
C ARG A 187 -21.79 -9.46 43.83
N GLN A 188 -21.87 -10.47 44.69
CA GLN A 188 -22.23 -10.32 46.10
C GLN A 188 -21.12 -9.52 46.81
N ARG A 189 -21.48 -8.36 47.40
CA ARG A 189 -20.53 -7.48 48.07
C ARG A 189 -20.18 -8.05 49.46
N GLN A 190 -18.90 -8.24 49.75
CA GLN A 190 -18.44 -8.56 51.11
C GLN A 190 -18.72 -7.37 52.02
N LYS A 191 -19.26 -7.63 53.22
CA LYS A 191 -19.46 -6.60 54.25
C LYS A 191 -18.09 -6.19 54.79
N ALA A 192 -17.85 -4.89 54.93
CA ALA A 192 -16.63 -4.38 55.54
C ALA A 192 -16.53 -4.88 56.98
N LEU A 193 -15.38 -5.44 57.36
CA LEU A 193 -15.06 -5.77 58.75
C LEU A 193 -14.91 -4.44 59.53
N GLY A 194 -15.54 -4.35 60.69
CA GLY A 194 -15.78 -3.10 61.43
C GLY A 194 -14.53 -2.28 61.75
N LYS A 195 -14.71 -0.98 62.01
CA LYS A 195 -13.64 -0.03 62.34
C LYS A 195 -12.90 -0.49 63.61
N TYR A 196 -11.58 -0.63 63.51
CA TYR A 196 -10.70 -0.87 64.64
C TYR A 196 -10.75 0.33 65.60
N ILE A 197 -11.24 0.11 66.81
CA ILE A 197 -11.22 1.11 67.90
C ILE A 197 -9.94 0.85 68.69
N LYS A 198 -9.01 1.81 68.66
CA LYS A 198 -7.80 1.76 69.48
C LYS A 198 -8.21 1.93 70.96
N PRO A 199 -7.90 1.00 71.87
CA PRO A 199 -8.19 1.19 73.28
C PRO A 199 -7.37 2.36 73.86
N PRO A 200 -7.90 3.11 74.86
CA PRO A 200 -7.19 4.22 75.48
C PRO A 200 -5.93 3.74 76.21
N PRO A 201 -4.86 4.54 76.27
CA PRO A 201 -3.66 4.18 77.02
C PRO A 201 -3.95 4.18 78.53
N GLU A 202 -3.57 3.10 79.21
CA GLU A 202 -3.69 2.97 80.67
C GLU A 202 -2.72 3.94 81.36
N GLU A 203 -3.26 4.71 82.31
CA GLU A 203 -2.50 5.60 83.18
C GLU A 203 -1.62 4.75 84.12
N MET A 204 -0.31 4.77 83.89
CA MET A 204 0.66 4.32 84.89
C MET A 204 0.85 5.41 85.95
N GLU A 205 0.14 5.29 87.07
CA GLU A 205 0.58 5.93 88.33
C GLU A 205 0.67 4.93 89.49
N ASN A 206 1.92 4.79 89.93
CA ASN A 206 2.39 4.70 91.33
C ASN A 206 2.04 3.46 92.16
N SER A 207 3.08 2.68 92.52
CA SER A 207 3.72 2.76 93.86
C SER A 207 4.61 1.54 94.12
N ASN A 208 5.87 1.73 94.51
CA ASN A 208 6.38 1.30 95.83
C ASN A 208 7.88 1.60 96.00
N SER A 209 8.15 2.50 96.96
CA SER A 209 9.21 2.49 97.99
C SER A 209 10.37 1.48 97.82
N THR A 210 11.62 1.92 98.02
CA THR A 210 12.31 1.88 99.34
C THR A 210 13.69 2.56 99.28
N ARG A 211 13.97 3.36 100.32
CA ARG A 211 15.27 3.96 100.70
C ARG A 211 16.40 2.93 100.76
N ILE A 212 17.66 3.36 100.59
CA ILE A 212 18.78 3.22 101.56
C ILE A 212 19.94 4.10 101.07
N LEU A 213 20.43 4.92 102.00
CA LEU A 213 21.72 5.62 102.16
C LEU A 213 22.54 6.01 100.92
#